data_AF-A0A3A8Z3E2-F1
#
_entry.id   AF-A0A3A8Z3E2-F1
#
_cell.length_a   1.000
_cell.length_b   1.000
_cell.length_c   1.000
_cell.angle_alpha   90.00
_cell.angle_beta   90.00
_cell.angle_gamma   90.00
#
_symmetry.space_group_name_H-M   'P 1'
#
loop_
_entity.id
_entity.type
_entity.pdbx_description
1 polymer ?
#
loop_
_entity_poly.entity_id
_entity_poly.type
_entity_poly.pdbx_seq_one_letter_code
_entity_poly.pdbx_strand_id
1 'polypeptide(L)'
;MNVLAGEYDEESGLPMDKSYLECGLPGFLQESLEQMKEAWRKRDAGENYLRWDCDYCSFQSDINVAEVNGLITSEQAWYLREEYLRIERPGADI
;
A
#
# COMPACT_ATOMS: atom_id res chain seq x y z
N MET A 1 33.19 7.08 9.12
CA MET A 1 32.12 7.26 8.12
C MET A 1 31.93 5.90 7.47
N ASN A 2 30.88 5.17 7.85
CA ASN A 2 30.59 3.85 7.29
C ASN A 2 29.55 4.03 6.19
N VAL A 3 29.82 3.46 5.03
CA VAL A 3 29.13 3.79 3.77
C VAL A 3 27.76 3.10 3.75
N LEU A 4 26.73 3.87 3.39
CA LEU A 4 25.32 3.51 3.20
C LEU A 4 25.09 2.55 2.00
N ALA A 5 25.96 1.56 1.83
CA ALA A 5 25.87 0.62 0.71
C ALA A 5 24.73 -0.38 0.99
N GLY A 6 23.60 -0.23 0.28
CA GLY A 6 22.47 -1.16 0.30
C GLY A 6 21.14 -0.64 0.88
N GLU A 7 21.09 0.60 1.38
CA GLU A 7 19.83 1.21 1.87
C GLU A 7 19.05 1.95 0.79
N TYR A 8 19.71 2.30 -0.31
CA TYR A 8 19.17 3.07 -1.42
C TYR A 8 19.37 2.33 -2.72
N ASP A 9 18.39 2.45 -3.61
CA ASP A 9 18.48 1.99 -4.98
C ASP A 9 19.48 2.88 -5.75
N GLU A 10 20.50 2.28 -6.36
CA GLU A 10 21.59 3.03 -7.00
C GLU A 10 21.14 3.81 -8.25
N GLU A 11 20.06 3.37 -8.91
CA GLU A 11 19.53 3.98 -10.13
C GLU A 11 18.62 5.17 -9.82
N SER A 12 17.62 4.98 -8.98
CA SER A 12 16.64 6.00 -8.62
C SER A 12 17.09 6.92 -7.48
N GLY A 13 18.05 6.48 -6.66
CA GLY A 13 18.48 7.18 -5.44
C GLY A 13 17.44 7.18 -4.31
N LEU A 14 16.35 6.41 -4.46
CA LEU A 14 15.30 6.28 -3.45
C LEU A 14 15.63 5.19 -2.43
N PRO A 15 15.08 5.25 -1.21
CA PRO A 15 15.23 4.17 -0.24
C PRO A 15 14.70 2.85 -0.80
N MET A 16 15.40 1.75 -0.50
CA MET A 16 14.94 0.40 -0.83
C MET A 16 13.63 0.05 -0.11
N ASP A 17 13.46 0.56 1.12
CA ASP A 17 12.19 0.51 1.85
C ASP A 17 11.20 1.52 1.25
N LYS A 18 10.14 1.01 0.65
CA LYS A 18 9.10 1.79 -0.01
C LYS A 18 8.05 2.37 0.94
N SER A 19 8.20 2.21 2.26
CA SER A 19 7.28 2.77 3.26
C SER A 19 7.07 4.29 3.15
N TYR A 20 7.99 5.01 2.51
CA TYR A 20 7.80 6.44 2.18
C TYR A 20 6.57 6.71 1.29
N LEU A 21 6.09 5.71 0.54
CA LEU A 21 4.87 5.83 -0.27
C LEU A 21 3.58 5.88 0.56
N GLU A 22 3.65 5.56 1.86
CA GLU A 22 2.56 5.73 2.82
C GLU A 22 2.50 7.16 3.40
N CYS A 23 3.45 8.03 3.06
CA CYS A 23 3.46 9.41 3.55
C CYS A 23 2.49 10.29 2.76
N GLY A 24 1.81 11.20 3.48
CA GLY A 24 0.96 12.23 2.86
C GLY A 24 -0.38 11.71 2.34
N LEU A 25 -0.81 10.49 2.72
CA LEU A 25 -2.12 9.98 2.36
C LEU A 25 -3.24 10.86 2.95
N PRO A 26 -4.34 11.08 2.22
CA PRO A 26 -5.51 11.77 2.77
C PRO A 26 -6.11 10.96 3.92
N GLY A 27 -6.71 11.65 4.90
CA GLY A 27 -7.15 11.02 6.16
C GLY A 27 -8.06 9.80 5.98
N PHE A 28 -9.01 9.86 5.03
CA PHE A 28 -9.90 8.73 4.74
C PHE A 28 -9.14 7.49 4.23
N LEU A 29 -8.12 7.69 3.41
CA LEU A 29 -7.30 6.59 2.86
C LEU A 29 -6.37 6.01 3.93
N GLN A 30 -5.87 6.85 4.84
CA GLN A 30 -5.12 6.36 5.99
C GLN A 30 -6.01 5.49 6.90
N GLU A 31 -7.25 5.91 7.14
CA GLU A 31 -8.21 5.15 7.94
C GLU A 31 -8.54 3.78 7.33
N SER A 32 -8.75 3.70 6.01
CA SER A 32 -8.99 2.42 5.34
C SER A 32 -7.73 1.55 5.21
N LEU A 33 -6.55 2.14 5.09
CA LEU A 33 -5.27 1.42 5.18
C LEU A 33 -5.10 0.72 6.54
N GLU A 34 -5.33 1.42 7.64
CA GLU A 34 -5.21 0.83 8.98
C GLU A 34 -6.26 -0.26 9.23
N GLN A 35 -7.47 -0.11 8.70
CA GLN A 35 -8.49 -1.17 8.73
C GLN A 35 -8.05 -2.41 7.94
N MET A 36 -7.46 -2.23 6.76
CA MET A 36 -6.93 -3.33 5.96
C MET A 36 -5.77 -4.05 6.65
N LYS A 37 -4.83 -3.30 7.27
CA LYS A 37 -3.74 -3.87 8.09
C LYS A 37 -4.28 -4.74 9.22
N GLU A 38 -5.28 -4.26 9.96
CA GLU A 38 -5.92 -5.02 11.03
C GLU A 38 -6.71 -6.24 10.52
N ALA A 39 -7.37 -6.11 9.37
CA ALA A 39 -8.08 -7.22 8.72
C ALA A 39 -7.12 -8.36 8.34
N TRP A 40 -5.95 -8.04 7.78
CA TRP A 40 -4.91 -9.03 7.51
C TRP A 40 -4.32 -9.62 8.78
N ARG A 41 -4.04 -8.80 9.80
CA ARG A 41 -3.56 -9.30 11.10
C ARG A 41 -4.48 -10.37 11.68
N LYS A 42 -5.80 -10.15 11.66
CA LYS A 42 -6.80 -11.13 12.11
C LYS A 42 -6.80 -12.39 11.26
N ARG A 43 -6.79 -12.25 9.92
CA ARG A 43 -6.82 -13.40 9.00
C ARG A 43 -5.57 -14.25 9.07
N ASP A 44 -4.40 -13.62 9.11
CA ASP A 44 -3.11 -14.31 9.15
C ASP A 44 -2.91 -15.00 10.52
N ALA A 45 -3.57 -14.52 11.58
CA ALA A 45 -3.69 -15.20 12.86
C ALA A 45 -4.72 -16.36 12.89
N GLY A 46 -5.45 -16.59 11.78
CA GLY A 46 -6.49 -17.62 11.69
C GLY A 46 -7.82 -17.27 12.36
N GLU A 47 -8.04 -15.99 12.71
CA GLU A 47 -9.30 -15.53 13.27
C GLU A 47 -10.42 -15.59 12.21
N ASN A 48 -11.64 -15.96 12.62
CA ASN A 48 -12.80 -15.93 11.73
C ASN A 48 -13.31 -14.50 11.53
N TYR A 49 -12.62 -13.72 10.70
CA TYR A 49 -12.96 -12.34 10.40
C TYR A 49 -13.74 -12.21 9.10
N LEU A 50 -15.08 -12.26 9.21
CA LEU A 50 -16.01 -12.26 8.08
C LEU A 50 -16.17 -10.92 7.37
N ARG A 51 -15.61 -9.82 7.90
CA ARG A 51 -15.73 -8.46 7.30
C ARG A 51 -14.53 -8.06 6.44
N TRP A 52 -13.53 -8.93 6.31
CA TRP A 52 -12.33 -8.63 5.55
C TRP A 52 -12.61 -8.20 4.10
N ASP A 53 -13.59 -8.82 3.45
CA ASP A 53 -13.99 -8.51 2.07
C ASP A 53 -14.57 -7.08 1.96
N CYS A 54 -15.29 -6.63 2.99
CA CYS A 54 -15.78 -5.28 3.11
C CYS A 54 -14.62 -4.28 3.26
N ASP A 55 -13.65 -4.58 4.14
CA ASP A 55 -12.47 -3.72 4.36
C ASP A 55 -11.62 -3.63 3.08
N TYR A 56 -11.45 -4.76 2.38
CA TYR A 56 -10.79 -4.82 1.08
C TYR A 56 -11.47 -3.93 0.04
N CYS A 57 -12.80 -4.02 -0.10
CA CYS A 57 -13.54 -3.23 -1.07
C CYS A 57 -13.57 -1.74 -0.74
N SER A 58 -13.68 -1.38 0.55
CA SER A 58 -13.57 0.00 1.02
C SER A 58 -12.19 0.58 0.69
N PHE A 59 -11.11 -0.13 1.03
CA PHE A 59 -9.76 0.34 0.77
C PHE A 59 -9.47 0.49 -0.73
N GLN A 60 -9.85 -0.48 -1.57
CA GLN A 60 -9.74 -0.35 -3.03
C GLN A 60 -10.53 0.85 -3.57
N SER A 61 -11.72 1.13 -3.00
CA SER A 61 -12.54 2.27 -3.39
C SER A 61 -11.86 3.60 -3.02
N ASP A 62 -11.29 3.69 -1.83
CA ASP A 62 -10.59 4.88 -1.36
C ASP A 62 -9.30 5.14 -2.15
N ILE A 63 -8.53 4.10 -2.50
CA ILE A 63 -7.39 4.23 -3.41
C ILE A 63 -7.85 4.82 -4.75
N ASN A 64 -8.94 4.28 -5.33
CA ASN A 64 -9.46 4.76 -6.60
C ASN A 64 -9.91 6.23 -6.52
N VAL A 65 -10.60 6.61 -5.44
CA VAL A 65 -11.01 8.01 -5.22
C VAL A 65 -9.79 8.91 -5.07
N ALA A 66 -8.80 8.53 -4.28
CA ALA A 66 -7.59 9.32 -4.07
C ALA A 66 -6.78 9.48 -5.37
N GLU A 67 -6.61 8.42 -6.14
CA GLU A 67 -5.87 8.44 -7.41
C GLU A 67 -6.58 9.28 -8.48
N VAL A 68 -7.89 9.06 -8.69
CA VAL A 68 -8.67 9.79 -9.71
C VAL A 68 -8.76 11.28 -9.41
N ASN A 69 -8.79 11.68 -8.13
CA ASN A 69 -8.80 13.08 -7.73
C ASN A 69 -7.40 13.70 -7.59
N GLY A 70 -6.34 12.94 -7.87
CA GLY A 70 -4.95 13.43 -7.80
C GLY A 70 -4.45 13.72 -6.38
N LEU A 71 -5.02 13.07 -5.36
CA LEU A 71 -4.60 13.20 -3.96
C LEU A 71 -3.37 12.34 -3.64
N ILE A 72 -3.12 11.30 -4.43
CA ILE A 72 -1.93 10.44 -4.38
C ILE A 72 -1.42 10.18 -5.80
N THR A 73 -0.15 9.81 -5.93
CA THR A 73 0.41 9.43 -7.24
C THR A 73 -0.03 8.01 -7.64
N SER A 74 0.05 7.67 -8.93
CA SER A 74 -0.15 6.29 -9.38
C SER A 74 0.89 5.32 -8.82
N GLU A 75 2.07 5.79 -8.44
CA GLU A 75 3.06 4.97 -7.74
C GLU A 75 2.57 4.60 -6.33
N GLN A 76 2.10 5.58 -5.56
CA GLN A 76 1.50 5.33 -4.25
C GLN A 76 0.28 4.41 -4.37
N ALA A 77 -0.61 4.68 -5.34
CA ALA A 77 -1.82 3.88 -5.54
C ALA A 77 -1.51 2.41 -5.84
N TRP A 78 -0.50 2.14 -6.66
CA TRP A 78 -0.10 0.77 -6.97
C TRP A 78 0.66 0.09 -5.84
N TYR A 79 1.57 0.80 -5.16
CA TYR A 79 2.20 0.28 -3.95
C TYR A 79 1.16 -0.17 -2.93
N LEU A 80 0.13 0.63 -2.67
CA LEU A 80 -0.96 0.26 -1.75
C LEU A 80 -1.73 -0.98 -2.22
N ARG A 81 -1.97 -1.15 -3.52
CA ARG A 81 -2.65 -2.33 -4.08
C ARG A 81 -1.78 -3.60 -3.99
N GLU A 82 -0.50 -3.48 -4.31
CA GLU A 82 0.43 -4.61 -4.28
C GLU A 82 0.65 -5.08 -2.83
N GLU A 83 0.97 -4.16 -1.92
CA GLU A 83 1.32 -4.52 -0.54
C GLU A 83 0.10 -4.95 0.29
N TYR A 84 -1.00 -4.20 0.19
CA TYR A 84 -2.12 -4.35 1.12
C TYR A 84 -3.37 -4.99 0.50
N LEU A 85 -3.50 -5.00 -0.82
CA LEU A 85 -4.55 -5.77 -1.50
C LEU A 85 -4.01 -7.04 -2.16
N ARG A 86 -2.68 -7.23 -2.19
CA ARG A 86 -2.02 -8.40 -2.80
C ARG A 86 -2.42 -8.57 -4.27
N ILE A 87 -2.60 -7.45 -4.98
CA ILE A 87 -2.92 -7.39 -6.41
C ILE A 87 -1.63 -7.20 -7.20
N GLU A 88 -1.38 -8.04 -8.19
CA GLU A 88 -0.25 -7.88 -9.10
C GLU A 88 -0.52 -6.78 -10.14
N ARG A 89 0.47 -5.91 -10.37
CA ARG A 89 0.38 -4.91 -11.42
C ARG A 89 0.45 -5.56 -12.81
N PRO A 90 -0.53 -5.32 -13.69
CA PRO A 90 -0.50 -5.85 -15.04
C PRO A 90 0.77 -5.44 -15.78
N GLY A 91 1.50 -6.44 -16.31
CA GLY A 91 2.73 -6.21 -17.06
C GLY A 91 4.01 -6.11 -16.22
N ALA A 92 3.99 -6.53 -14.95
CA ALA A 92 5.21 -6.69 -14.16
C ALA A 92 6.08 -7.91 -14.57
N ASP A 93 5.54 -8.83 -15.38
CA ASP A 93 6.19 -10.08 -15.82
C ASP A 93 6.65 -10.10 -17.30
N ILE A 94 6.78 -8.94 -17.97
CA ILE A 94 7.20 -8.86 -19.40
C ILE A 94 8.58 -8.21 -19.58
#